data_AF-A0A061PAA9-F1
#
_entry.id   AF-A0A061PAA9-F1
#
_cell.length_a   1.000
_cell.length_b   1.000
_cell.length_c   1.000
_cell.angle_alpha   90.00
_cell.angle_beta   90.00
_cell.angle_gamma   90.00
#
_symmetry.space_group_name_H-M   'P 1'
#
loop_
_entity.id
_entity.type
_entity.pdbx_description
1 polymer ?
#
loop_
_entity_poly.entity_id
_entity_poly.type
_entity_poly.pdbx_seq_one_letter_code
_entity_poly.pdbx_strand_id
1 'polypeptide(L)'
;MPHRINGQVEVEMGYLFVKAEWGKGYASEAARACLRFAFHTLDVPRIVSLIDERHARSVNVATRAGMVKEKELLHRHRHVALYAIHQD
;
A
#
# COMPACT_ATOMS: atom_id res chain seq x y z
N MET A 1 -1.29 4.35 -8.47
CA MET A 1 -2.34 4.79 -9.43
C MET A 1 -3.34 5.66 -8.68
N PRO A 2 -3.75 6.82 -9.21
CA PRO A 2 -4.76 7.64 -8.56
C PRO A 2 -6.14 6.96 -8.63
N HIS A 3 -6.79 6.81 -7.48
CA HIS A 3 -8.12 6.22 -7.34
C HIS A 3 -8.97 7.05 -6.39
N ARG A 4 -10.29 7.03 -6.60
CA ARG A 4 -11.22 7.62 -5.65
C ARG A 4 -11.52 6.62 -4.55
N ILE A 5 -11.05 6.90 -3.35
CA ILE A 5 -11.20 6.08 -2.14
C ILE A 5 -11.94 6.90 -1.10
N ASN A 6 -13.12 6.43 -0.68
CA ASN A 6 -13.97 7.10 0.31
C ASN A 6 -14.17 8.63 0.06
N GLY A 7 -14.38 9.00 -1.20
CA GLY A 7 -14.59 10.40 -1.62
C GLY A 7 -13.32 11.22 -1.87
N GLN A 8 -12.13 10.70 -1.55
CA GLN A 8 -10.85 11.38 -1.74
C GLN A 8 -10.10 10.78 -2.94
N VAL A 9 -9.33 11.60 -3.66
CA VAL A 9 -8.39 11.11 -4.67
C VAL A 9 -7.10 10.74 -3.97
N GLU A 10 -6.76 9.46 -4.01
CA GLU A 10 -5.62 8.87 -3.31
C GLU A 10 -4.73 8.15 -4.33
N VAL A 11 -3.41 8.24 -4.16
CA VAL A 11 -2.47 7.47 -4.97
C VAL A 11 -2.23 6.12 -4.28
N GLU A 12 -2.77 5.06 -4.88
CA GLU A 12 -2.66 3.72 -4.32
C GLU A 12 -1.43 2.96 -4.87
N MET A 13 -0.71 2.30 -3.96
CA MET A 13 0.27 1.28 -4.28
C MET A 13 -0.31 -0.12 -4.04
N GLY A 14 -0.38 -0.90 -5.12
CA GLY A 14 -0.72 -2.32 -5.09
C GLY A 14 0.48 -3.17 -5.51
N TYR A 15 0.52 -4.41 -5.06
CA TYR A 15 1.56 -5.37 -5.43
C TYR A 15 0.99 -6.78 -5.54
N LEU A 16 1.47 -7.52 -6.55
CA LEU A 16 1.11 -8.90 -6.80
C LEU A 16 2.36 -9.68 -7.19
N PHE A 17 2.56 -10.82 -6.53
CA PHE A 17 3.70 -11.70 -6.80
C PHE A 17 3.20 -13.12 -6.98
N VAL A 18 3.84 -13.87 -7.88
CA VAL A 18 3.58 -15.31 -8.04
C VAL A 18 3.94 -16.04 -6.75
N LYS A 19 3.19 -17.09 -6.41
CA LYS A 19 3.32 -17.78 -5.12
C LYS A 19 4.72 -18.36 -4.87
N ALA A 20 5.40 -18.80 -5.93
CA ALA A 20 6.75 -19.37 -5.86
C ALA A 20 7.81 -18.37 -5.34
N GLU A 21 7.53 -17.07 -5.44
CA GLU A 21 8.44 -16.00 -5.03
C GLU A 21 8.10 -15.39 -3.67
N TRP A 22 7.09 -15.94 -2.99
CA TRP A 22 6.71 -15.46 -1.66
C TRP A 22 7.77 -15.82 -0.61
N GLY A 23 7.89 -14.97 0.42
CA GLY A 23 8.83 -15.18 1.53
C GLY A 23 10.28 -14.76 1.24
N LYS A 24 10.60 -14.36 0.00
CA LYS A 24 11.96 -13.96 -0.41
C LYS A 24 12.27 -12.47 -0.22
N GLY A 25 11.30 -11.68 0.25
CA GLY A 25 11.49 -10.24 0.51
C GLY A 25 11.22 -9.29 -0.68
N TYR A 26 11.07 -9.82 -1.90
CA TYR A 26 10.88 -9.01 -3.11
C TYR A 26 9.73 -8.00 -3.03
N ALA A 27 8.60 -8.38 -2.43
CA ALA A 27 7.47 -7.47 -2.29
C ALA A 27 7.80 -6.24 -1.43
N SER A 28 8.54 -6.43 -0.34
CA SER A 28 8.96 -5.32 0.53
C SER A 28 10.04 -4.47 -0.13
N GLU A 29 10.97 -5.07 -0.86
CA GLU A 29 11.98 -4.35 -1.64
C GLU A 29 11.34 -3.48 -2.72
N ALA A 30 10.46 -4.07 -3.53
CA ALA A 30 9.72 -3.37 -4.57
C ALA A 30 8.85 -2.24 -3.99
N ALA A 31 8.12 -2.51 -2.89
CA ALA A 31 7.32 -1.48 -2.23
C ALA A 31 8.16 -0.28 -1.79
N ARG A 32 9.33 -0.51 -1.17
CA ARG A 32 10.24 0.58 -0.77
C ARG A 32 10.80 1.34 -1.97
N ALA A 33 11.15 0.66 -3.06
CA ALA A 33 11.61 1.30 -4.28
C ALA A 33 10.51 2.18 -4.91
N CYS A 34 9.28 1.68 -4.98
CA CYS A 34 8.12 2.43 -5.45
C CYS A 34 7.83 3.65 -4.59
N LEU A 35 7.88 3.53 -3.25
CA LEU A 35 7.70 4.66 -2.35
C LEU A 35 8.77 5.74 -2.55
N ARG A 36 10.06 5.35 -2.62
CA ARG A 36 11.14 6.30 -2.89
C ARG A 36 10.93 7.05 -4.21
N PHE A 37 10.54 6.34 -5.26
CA PHE A 37 10.26 6.94 -6.56
C PHE A 37 9.05 7.89 -6.49
N ALA A 38 7.97 7.47 -5.84
CA ALA A 38 6.77 8.28 -5.68
C ALA A 38 7.05 9.59 -4.93
N PHE A 39 7.84 9.54 -3.86
CA PHE A 39 8.18 10.72 -3.07
C PHE A 39 9.22 11.59 -3.75
N HIS A 40 10.37 11.03 -4.16
CA HIS A 40 11.49 11.86 -4.61
C HIS A 40 11.45 12.21 -6.09
N THR A 41 10.65 11.52 -6.91
CA THR A 41 10.59 11.77 -8.35
C THR A 41 9.23 12.27 -8.79
N LEU A 42 8.15 11.73 -8.24
CA LEU A 42 6.79 12.14 -8.60
C LEU A 42 6.20 13.20 -7.67
N ASP A 43 6.90 13.54 -6.58
CA ASP A 43 6.47 14.51 -5.55
C ASP A 43 5.05 14.24 -5.03
N VAL A 44 4.74 12.96 -4.79
CA VAL A 44 3.44 12.53 -4.28
C VAL A 44 3.48 12.58 -2.75
N PRO A 45 2.78 13.51 -2.07
CA PRO A 45 2.97 13.73 -0.63
C PRO A 45 2.46 12.60 0.26
N ARG A 46 1.68 11.67 -0.32
CA ARG A 46 1.02 10.59 0.41
C ARG A 46 0.71 9.40 -0.50
N ILE A 47 1.00 8.20 -0.01
CA ILE A 47 0.68 6.94 -0.68
C ILE A 47 -0.16 6.07 0.25
N VAL A 48 -1.17 5.41 -0.31
CA VAL A 48 -2.04 4.49 0.41
C VAL A 48 -2.02 3.08 -0.16
N SER A 49 -2.49 2.10 0.62
CA SER A 49 -2.75 0.73 0.17
C SER A 49 -3.99 0.19 0.87
N LEU A 50 -4.95 -0.32 0.10
CA LEU A 50 -6.15 -0.97 0.62
C LEU A 50 -5.90 -2.46 0.78
N ILE A 51 -6.02 -2.96 2.00
CA ILE A 51 -5.64 -4.34 2.34
C ILE A 51 -6.78 -5.00 3.10
N ASP A 52 -7.20 -6.19 2.66
CA ASP A 52 -8.00 -7.08 3.50
C ASP A 52 -7.11 -7.61 4.63
N GLU A 53 -7.43 -7.32 5.89
CA GLU A 53 -6.56 -7.65 7.02
C GLU A 53 -6.35 -9.16 7.21
N ARG A 54 -7.20 -10.00 6.60
CA ARG A 54 -6.99 -11.46 6.55
C ARG A 54 -5.79 -11.83 5.68
N HIS A 55 -5.29 -10.92 4.83
CA HIS A 55 -4.11 -11.11 4.00
C HIS A 55 -2.83 -10.69 4.73
N ALA A 56 -2.42 -11.48 5.73
CA ALA A 56 -1.24 -11.20 6.56
C ALA A 56 0.05 -10.89 5.77
N ARG A 57 0.23 -11.48 4.58
CA ARG A 57 1.37 -11.18 3.71
C ARG A 57 1.38 -9.73 3.21
N SER A 58 0.22 -9.21 2.80
CA SER A 58 0.11 -7.82 2.36
C SER A 58 0.27 -6.86 3.53
N VAL A 59 -0.37 -7.15 4.66
CA VAL A 59 -0.16 -6.37 5.90
C VAL A 59 1.32 -6.27 6.23
N ASN A 60 2.06 -7.39 6.19
CA ASN A 60 3.50 -7.40 6.44
C ASN A 60 4.33 -6.60 5.43
N VAL A 61 3.91 -6.51 4.17
CA VAL A 61 4.59 -5.69 3.16
C VAL A 61 4.38 -4.22 3.47
N ALA A 62 3.14 -3.80 3.72
CA ALA A 62 2.80 -2.41 4.04
C ALA A 62 3.52 -1.93 5.32
N THR A 63 3.47 -2.70 6.40
CA THR A 63 4.13 -2.34 7.67
C THR A 63 5.66 -2.29 7.52
N ARG A 64 6.28 -3.24 6.81
CA ARG A 64 7.73 -3.22 6.55
C ARG A 64 8.17 -2.09 5.60
N ALA A 65 7.24 -1.56 4.82
CA ALA A 65 7.45 -0.38 3.98
C ALA A 65 7.24 0.93 4.76
N GLY A 66 6.89 0.87 6.05
CA GLY A 66 6.68 2.04 6.92
C GLY A 66 5.25 2.58 6.90
N MET A 67 4.32 1.90 6.22
CA MET A 67 2.92 2.33 6.18
C MET A 67 2.21 1.97 7.49
N VAL A 68 1.34 2.87 7.95
CA VAL A 68 0.56 2.72 9.19
C VAL A 68 -0.92 2.57 8.84
N LYS A 69 -1.63 1.69 9.56
CA LYS A 69 -3.09 1.56 9.43
C LYS A 69 -3.74 2.86 9.91
N GLU A 70 -4.46 3.53 9.02
CA GLU A 70 -5.13 4.79 9.33
C GLU A 70 -6.61 4.56 9.69
N LYS A 71 -7.32 3.75 8.89
CA LYS A 71 -8.75 3.48 9.09
C LYS A 71 -9.21 2.22 8.39
N GLU A 72 -10.35 1.71 8.80
CA GLU A 72 -11.10 0.69 8.07
C GLU A 72 -12.19 1.36 7.24
N LEU A 73 -12.49 0.81 6.06
CA LEU A 73 -13.56 1.30 5.22
C LEU A 73 -14.17 0.19 4.35
N LEU A 74 -15.40 0.43 3.92
CA LEU A 74 -16.05 -0.38 2.89
C LEU A 74 -15.60 0.10 1.52
N HIS A 75 -14.80 -0.69 0.81
CA HIS A 75 -14.39 -0.40 -0.57
C HIS A 75 -14.85 -1.52 -1.50
N ARG A 76 -15.60 -1.17 -2.55
CA ARG A 76 -16.12 -2.15 -3.55
C ARG A 76 -16.77 -3.38 -2.88
N HIS A 77 -17.61 -3.14 -1.88
CA HIS A 77 -18.31 -4.17 -1.09
C HIS A 77 -17.39 -5.10 -0.27
N ARG A 78 -16.16 -4.68 0.05
CA ARG A 78 -15.22 -5.39 0.92
C ARG A 78 -14.79 -4.51 2.08
N HIS A 79 -14.74 -5.09 3.27
CA HIS A 79 -14.10 -4.45 4.42
C HIS A 79 -12.59 -4.54 4.25
N VAL A 80 -11.93 -3.39 4.18
CA VAL A 80 -10.48 -3.27 4.01
C VAL A 80 -9.94 -2.23 4.98
N ALA A 81 -8.68 -2.40 5.38
CA ALA A 81 -7.91 -1.40 6.08
C ALA A 81 -7.13 -0.56 5.06
N LEU A 82 -7.16 0.76 5.24
CA LEU A 82 -6.32 1.71 4.53
C LEU A 82 -5.05 1.92 5.34
N TYR A 83 -3.93 1.50 4.75
CA TYR A 83 -2.59 1.80 5.24
C TYR A 83 -2.08 3.02 4.48
N ALA A 84 -1.39 3.92 5.18
CA ALA A 84 -0.86 5.14 4.59
C ALA A 84 0.56 5.46 5.07
N ILE A 85 1.27 6.20 4.24
CA ILE A 85 2.57 6.81 4.55
C ILE A 85 2.64 8.18 3.86
N HIS A 86 3.29 9.13 4.53
CA HIS A 86 3.49 10.49 4.05
C HIS A 86 4.96 10.71 3.69
N GLN A 87 5.21 11.63 2.77
CA GLN A 87 6.54 12.20 2.59
C GLN A 87 6.88 13.04 3.82
N ASP A 88 8.05 12.81 4.40
CA ASP A 88 8.57 13.63 5.52
C ASP A 88 8.73 15.11 5.13
#